data_AF-A0A3M6XB61-F1
#
_entry.id   AF-A0A3M6XB61-F1
#
_cell.length_a   1.000
_cell.length_b   1.000
_cell.length_c   1.000
_cell.angle_alpha   90.00
_cell.angle_beta   90.00
_cell.angle_gamma   90.00
#
_symmetry.space_group_name_H-M   'P 1'
#
loop_
_entity.id
_entity.type
_entity.pdbx_description
1 polymer ?
#
loop_
_entity_poly.entity_id
_entity_poly.type
_entity_poly.pdbx_seq_one_letter_code
_entity_poly.pdbx_strand_id
1 'polypeptide(L)'
;MVCVGSVTKQLAIAVLYCMRIPDGHKKALKVPSVAAFDSQSRSVSKGWFVINFRRLRHIAKLGAIALDINMAPTLYELSIPLFVRSLENLHAFLKKGEQWAEENNVPKEKLLEGKLADDMKPLPFQIQSCSNSSKLAAVRMCGIENIPMEDNETTFPQLYERIEKTIDMLKKVDPSSLEGKDNATVEMKTPFGNFEFTGISYLQKFALPNFYFHETTAYAILRHVGVPVGKWDFLGTDMQPKK
;
A
#
# COMPACT_ATOMS: atom_id res chain seq x y z
N MET A 1 -30.95 18.19 -34.08
CA MET A 1 -29.57 17.73 -33.80
C MET A 1 -29.48 17.41 -32.30
N VAL A 2 -29.96 16.23 -31.89
CA VAL A 2 -30.00 15.78 -30.48
C VAL A 2 -29.61 14.30 -30.43
N CYS A 3 -28.63 14.01 -29.56
CA CYS A 3 -28.27 12.71 -28.96
C CYS A 3 -28.09 11.44 -29.82
N VAL A 4 -27.00 11.36 -30.59
CA VAL A 4 -26.39 10.06 -30.97
C VAL A 4 -25.41 9.56 -29.89
N GLY A 5 -24.98 10.43 -28.97
CA GLY A 5 -23.99 10.11 -27.92
C GLY A 5 -24.53 9.42 -26.66
N SER A 6 -25.85 9.39 -26.45
CA SER A 6 -26.46 8.82 -25.22
C SER A 6 -26.61 7.29 -25.31
N VAL A 7 -27.09 6.79 -26.45
CA VAL A 7 -27.38 5.36 -26.66
C VAL A 7 -26.10 4.52 -26.72
N THR A 8 -25.01 5.07 -27.27
CA THR A 8 -23.70 4.39 -27.35
C THR A 8 -23.01 4.27 -26.00
N LYS A 9 -23.17 5.26 -25.10
CA LYS A 9 -22.65 5.19 -23.73
C LYS A 9 -23.38 4.15 -22.88
N GLN A 10 -24.70 4.05 -23.00
CA GLN A 10 -25.49 3.08 -22.24
C GLN A 10 -25.25 1.63 -22.71
N LEU A 11 -25.06 1.39 -24.01
CA LEU A 11 -24.65 0.07 -24.50
C LEU A 11 -23.24 -0.34 -24.05
N ALA A 12 -22.28 0.59 -24.02
CA ALA A 12 -20.92 0.30 -23.57
C ALA A 12 -20.86 -0.07 -22.08
N ILE A 13 -21.62 0.61 -21.23
CA ILE A 13 -21.74 0.31 -19.81
C ILE A 13 -22.40 -1.06 -19.59
N ALA A 14 -23.45 -1.40 -20.35
CA ALA A 14 -24.10 -2.70 -20.27
C ALA A 14 -23.17 -3.85 -20.67
N VAL A 15 -22.32 -3.67 -21.69
CA VAL A 15 -21.35 -4.67 -22.12
C VAL A 15 -20.23 -4.86 -21.08
N LEU A 16 -19.72 -3.78 -20.49
CA LEU A 16 -18.72 -3.83 -19.41
C LEU A 16 -19.25 -4.51 -18.14
N TYR A 17 -20.53 -4.31 -17.82
CA TYR A 17 -21.17 -4.97 -16.67
C TYR A 17 -21.35 -6.47 -16.91
N CYS A 18 -21.70 -6.88 -18.15
CA CYS A 18 -21.82 -8.28 -18.54
C CYS A 18 -20.48 -9.05 -18.54
N MET A 19 -19.35 -8.38 -18.73
CA MET A 19 -18.01 -8.98 -18.69
C MET A 19 -17.47 -9.23 -17.27
N ARG A 20 -18.11 -8.67 -16.23
CA ARG A 20 -17.71 -8.81 -14.83
C ARG A 20 -18.45 -9.91 -14.07
N ILE A 21 -19.38 -10.62 -14.71
CA ILE A 21 -20.17 -11.70 -14.08
C ILE A 21 -19.52 -13.05 -14.39
N PRO A 22 -19.14 -13.85 -13.37
CA PRO A 22 -18.62 -15.21 -13.56
C PRO A 22 -19.61 -16.07 -14.36
N ASP A 23 -19.11 -16.91 -15.26
CA ASP A 23 -19.92 -17.60 -16.28
C ASP A 23 -21.15 -18.36 -15.75
N GLY A 24 -21.10 -18.86 -14.52
CA GLY A 24 -22.20 -19.58 -13.85
C GLY A 24 -23.39 -18.72 -13.40
N HIS A 25 -23.30 -17.37 -13.45
CA HIS A 25 -24.33 -16.45 -12.97
C HIS A 25 -25.03 -15.65 -14.08
N LYS A 26 -24.77 -15.97 -15.35
CA LYS A 26 -25.43 -15.34 -16.52
C LYS A 26 -26.89 -15.83 -16.68
N LYS A 27 -27.77 -15.53 -15.73
CA LYS A 27 -29.23 -15.59 -15.98
C LYS A 27 -29.67 -14.29 -16.63
N ALA A 28 -30.45 -14.42 -17.70
CA ALA A 28 -30.85 -13.37 -18.63
C ALA A 28 -31.34 -12.09 -17.91
N LEU A 29 -30.51 -11.04 -17.94
CA LEU A 29 -30.96 -9.71 -17.58
C LEU A 29 -31.90 -9.19 -18.70
N LYS A 30 -33.19 -9.04 -18.40
CA LYS A 30 -34.11 -8.26 -19.24
C LYS A 30 -33.74 -6.78 -19.13
N VAL A 31 -33.05 -6.28 -20.14
CA VAL A 31 -32.84 -4.83 -20.29
C VAL A 31 -34.18 -4.21 -20.74
N PRO A 32 -34.66 -3.10 -20.14
CA PRO A 32 -35.94 -2.51 -20.55
C PRO A 32 -35.85 -2.03 -22.01
N SER A 33 -36.82 -2.41 -22.83
CA SER A 33 -36.95 -1.85 -24.18
C SER A 33 -37.19 -0.35 -24.06
N VAL A 34 -36.36 0.44 -24.75
CA VAL A 34 -36.57 1.89 -24.92
C VAL A 34 -37.83 2.08 -25.76
N ALA A 35 -38.98 2.19 -25.09
CA ALA A 35 -40.27 2.52 -25.69
C ALA A 35 -40.81 3.76 -24.99
N ALA A 36 -40.32 4.93 -25.40
CA ALA A 36 -40.96 6.22 -25.19
C ALA A 36 -40.22 7.28 -26.02
N PHE A 37 -40.47 7.33 -27.33
CA PHE A 37 -40.47 8.60 -28.06
C PHE A 37 -41.44 8.47 -29.23
N ASP A 38 -42.47 9.30 -29.16
CA ASP A 38 -43.72 9.22 -29.92
C ASP A 38 -43.57 9.70 -31.38
N SER A 39 -44.53 9.21 -32.16
CA SER A 39 -44.91 9.45 -33.54
C SER A 39 -44.29 10.64 -34.28
N GLN A 40 -43.58 10.34 -35.38
CA GLN A 40 -43.80 10.87 -36.74
C GLN A 40 -42.59 10.62 -37.64
N SER A 41 -42.59 9.50 -38.37
CA SER A 41 -42.18 9.46 -39.79
C SER A 41 -42.30 8.04 -40.32
N ARG A 42 -43.04 7.90 -41.42
CA ARG A 42 -43.35 6.66 -42.12
C ARG A 42 -42.11 6.03 -42.77
N SER A 43 -42.13 4.69 -42.86
CA SER A 43 -41.65 3.87 -43.99
C SER A 43 -40.22 4.11 -44.50
N VAL A 44 -39.26 3.23 -44.18
CA VAL A 44 -38.23 2.76 -45.13
C VAL A 44 -37.80 1.31 -44.81
N SER A 45 -37.47 0.58 -45.86
CA SER A 45 -37.34 -0.86 -46.13
C SER A 45 -36.36 -1.70 -45.29
N LYS A 46 -36.63 -3.02 -45.30
CA LYS A 46 -35.74 -4.12 -44.88
C LYS A 46 -34.46 -4.10 -45.73
N GLY A 47 -33.41 -3.46 -45.24
CA GLY A 47 -32.05 -3.56 -45.77
C GLY A 47 -31.16 -4.30 -44.77
N TRP A 48 -30.55 -5.40 -45.18
CA TRP A 48 -29.47 -6.04 -44.41
C TRP A 48 -28.31 -5.05 -44.29
N PHE A 49 -28.05 -4.54 -43.09
CA PHE A 49 -26.83 -3.79 -42.83
C PHE A 49 -25.65 -4.76 -42.86
N VAL A 50 -24.90 -4.75 -43.96
CA VAL A 50 -23.56 -5.33 -44.00
C VAL A 50 -22.68 -4.49 -43.06
N ILE A 51 -22.37 -5.04 -41.88
CA ILE A 51 -21.44 -4.41 -40.94
C ILE A 51 -20.05 -4.45 -41.58
N ASN A 52 -19.59 -3.29 -42.03
CA ASN A 52 -18.30 -3.14 -42.67
C ASN A 52 -17.19 -3.29 -41.62
N PHE A 53 -16.47 -4.43 -41.63
CA PHE A 53 -15.43 -4.81 -40.66
C PHE A 53 -14.27 -3.80 -40.52
N ARG A 54 -14.14 -2.82 -41.43
CA ARG A 54 -13.18 -1.71 -41.26
C ARG A 54 -13.51 -0.80 -40.08
N ARG A 55 -14.77 -0.72 -39.62
CA ARG A 55 -15.19 0.12 -38.49
C ARG A 55 -14.94 -0.50 -37.11
N LEU A 56 -14.63 -1.81 -37.04
CA LEU A 56 -14.27 -2.50 -35.80
C LEU A 56 -12.86 -2.17 -35.30
N ARG A 57 -11.94 -1.75 -36.18
CA ARG A 57 -10.59 -1.31 -35.79
C ARG A 57 -10.58 -0.03 -34.96
N HIS A 58 -11.61 0.82 -35.05
CA HIS A 58 -11.76 1.99 -34.19
C HIS A 58 -12.41 1.66 -32.84
N ILE A 59 -13.25 0.62 -32.77
CA ILE A 59 -13.82 0.14 -31.50
C ILE A 59 -12.74 -0.59 -30.68
N ALA A 60 -11.84 -1.34 -31.32
CA ALA A 60 -10.68 -1.92 -30.64
C ALA A 60 -9.73 -0.85 -30.06
N LYS A 61 -9.58 0.31 -30.72
CA LYS A 61 -8.85 1.45 -30.16
C LYS A 61 -9.58 2.10 -28.98
N LEU A 62 -10.92 2.10 -28.96
CA LEU A 62 -11.70 2.56 -27.79
C LEU A 62 -11.65 1.57 -26.62
N GLY A 63 -11.52 0.26 -26.88
CA GLY A 63 -11.30 -0.76 -25.86
C GLY A 63 -9.93 -0.66 -25.19
N ALA A 64 -8.90 -0.24 -25.93
CA ALA A 64 -7.57 0.03 -25.38
C ALA A 64 -7.50 1.33 -24.56
N ILE A 65 -8.38 2.30 -24.81
CA ILE A 65 -8.47 3.56 -24.05
C ILE A 65 -9.29 3.37 -22.74
N ALA A 66 -10.03 2.27 -22.60
CA ALA A 66 -10.74 1.91 -21.37
C ALA A 66 -9.86 1.19 -20.33
N LEU A 67 -8.56 1.06 -20.56
CA LEU A 67 -7.61 0.48 -19.59
C LEU A 67 -6.97 1.52 -18.66
N ASP A 68 -7.15 2.82 -18.92
CA ASP A 68 -6.81 3.88 -17.95
C ASP A 68 -8.02 4.22 -17.06
N ILE A 69 -8.73 3.20 -16.58
CA ILE A 69 -9.61 3.36 -15.42
C ILE A 69 -8.66 3.53 -14.24
N ASN A 70 -8.40 4.79 -13.90
CA ASN A 70 -7.77 5.28 -12.67
C ASN A 70 -7.58 4.18 -11.63
N MET A 71 -6.44 3.47 -11.72
CA MET A 71 -6.07 2.35 -10.86
C MET A 71 -5.85 2.94 -9.47
N ALA A 72 -6.86 2.87 -8.62
CA ALA A 72 -6.67 3.21 -7.21
C ALA A 72 -5.49 2.37 -6.69
N PRO A 73 -4.55 2.98 -5.94
CA PRO A 73 -3.43 2.23 -5.39
C PRO A 73 -3.93 1.02 -4.62
N THR A 74 -3.33 -0.14 -4.88
CA THR A 74 -3.68 -1.38 -4.19
C THR A 74 -3.28 -1.31 -2.72
N LEU A 75 -3.93 -2.13 -1.88
CA LEU A 75 -3.54 -2.26 -0.48
C LEU A 75 -2.06 -2.66 -0.33
N TYR A 76 -1.52 -3.46 -1.26
CA TYR A 76 -0.10 -3.80 -1.30
C TYR A 76 0.77 -2.56 -1.55
N GLU A 77 0.50 -1.78 -2.60
CA GLU A 77 1.27 -0.58 -2.94
C GLU A 77 1.26 0.47 -1.81
N LEU A 78 0.17 0.52 -1.04
CA LEU A 78 0.03 1.42 0.11
C LEU A 78 0.61 0.86 1.43
N SER A 79 1.21 -0.33 1.43
CA SER A 79 1.72 -0.98 2.66
C SER A 79 3.15 -1.49 2.55
N ILE A 80 3.35 -2.69 1.99
CA ILE A 80 4.61 -3.44 2.06
C ILE A 80 5.80 -2.64 1.50
N PRO A 81 5.70 -2.02 0.30
CA PRO A 81 6.81 -1.23 -0.24
C PRO A 81 7.14 0.00 0.61
N LEU A 82 6.15 0.61 1.29
CA LEU A 82 6.38 1.75 2.18
C LEU A 82 7.18 1.35 3.41
N PHE A 83 6.83 0.21 4.03
CA PHE A 83 7.60 -0.32 5.16
C PHE A 83 9.03 -0.69 4.77
N VAL A 84 9.22 -1.35 3.62
CA VAL A 84 10.56 -1.71 3.13
C VAL A 84 11.43 -0.46 2.94
N ARG A 85 10.91 0.55 2.24
CA ARG A 85 11.65 1.80 2.00
C ARG A 85 12.02 2.50 3.31
N SER A 86 11.07 2.64 4.24
CA SER A 86 11.34 3.27 5.54
C SER A 86 12.33 2.47 6.38
N LEU A 87 12.26 1.14 6.39
CA LEU A 87 13.25 0.31 7.08
C LEU A 87 14.65 0.45 6.49
N GLU A 88 14.78 0.55 5.17
CA GLU A 88 16.06 0.82 4.48
C GLU A 88 16.62 2.19 4.88
N ASN A 89 15.76 3.22 4.99
CA ASN A 89 16.15 4.54 5.47
C ASN A 89 16.58 4.52 6.96
N LEU A 90 15.78 3.87 7.82
CA LEU A 90 16.07 3.64 9.24
C LEU A 90 17.43 2.98 9.42
N HIS A 91 17.70 1.93 8.65
CA HIS A 91 19.00 1.26 8.65
C HIS A 91 20.15 2.20 8.30
N ALA A 92 19.98 3.01 7.24
CA ALA A 92 21.01 3.96 6.80
C ALA A 92 21.29 5.05 7.85
N PHE A 93 20.25 5.66 8.43
CA PHE A 93 20.46 6.72 9.43
C PHE A 93 20.88 6.18 10.80
N LEU A 94 20.60 4.91 11.10
CA LEU A 94 21.14 4.24 12.27
C LEU A 94 22.66 4.01 12.13
N LYS A 95 23.11 3.55 10.96
CA LYS A 95 24.55 3.45 10.62
C LYS A 95 25.26 4.79 10.72
N LYS A 96 24.63 5.86 10.22
CA LYS A 96 25.14 7.23 10.38
C LYS A 96 25.29 7.62 11.85
N GLY A 97 24.35 7.20 12.71
CA GLY A 97 24.43 7.40 14.16
C GLY A 97 25.63 6.71 14.80
N GLU A 98 25.83 5.42 14.49
CA GLU A 98 26.99 4.66 14.99
C GLU A 98 28.31 5.28 14.52
N GLN A 99 28.44 5.58 13.23
CA GLN A 99 29.64 6.19 12.66
C GLN A 99 29.94 7.56 13.30
N TRP A 100 28.92 8.40 13.47
CA TRP A 100 29.09 9.69 14.15
C TRP A 100 29.59 9.52 15.59
N ALA A 101 29.07 8.52 16.31
CA ALA A 101 29.50 8.27 17.68
C ALA A 101 30.98 7.90 17.74
N GLU A 102 31.45 7.04 16.82
CA GLU A 102 32.87 6.68 16.68
C GLU A 102 33.74 7.90 16.36
N GLU A 103 33.37 8.69 15.34
CA GLU A 103 34.12 9.88 14.89
C GLU A 103 34.22 10.97 15.97
N ASN A 104 33.24 11.05 16.88
CA ASN A 104 33.15 12.08 17.91
C ASN A 104 33.52 11.57 19.32
N ASN A 105 34.04 10.35 19.43
CA ASN A 105 34.39 9.70 20.71
C ASN A 105 33.21 9.66 21.70
N VAL A 106 32.00 9.49 21.18
CA VAL A 106 30.78 9.31 21.99
C VAL A 106 30.56 7.81 22.20
N PRO A 107 30.40 7.34 23.45
CA PRO A 107 30.07 5.94 23.70
C PRO A 107 28.79 5.53 22.96
N LYS A 108 28.81 4.38 22.28
CA LYS A 108 27.65 3.84 21.54
C LYS A 108 26.46 3.61 22.46
N GLU A 109 26.74 3.26 23.72
CA GLU A 109 25.79 3.08 24.80
C GLU A 109 24.94 4.34 25.01
N LYS A 110 25.52 5.54 24.85
CA LYS A 110 24.76 6.80 24.97
C LYS A 110 23.64 6.90 23.93
N LEU A 111 23.86 6.38 22.71
CA LEU A 111 22.84 6.35 21.68
C LEU A 111 21.79 5.27 21.99
N LEU A 112 22.25 4.09 22.41
CA LEU A 112 21.38 2.94 22.72
C LEU A 112 20.49 3.20 23.94
N GLU A 113 20.97 3.90 24.96
CA GLU A 113 20.21 4.29 26.15
C GLU A 113 19.36 5.55 25.93
N GLY A 114 19.53 6.22 24.79
CA GLY A 114 18.84 7.46 24.46
C GLY A 114 17.31 7.30 24.46
N LYS A 115 16.62 8.19 25.18
CA LYS A 115 15.16 8.31 25.25
C LYS A 115 14.75 9.80 25.25
N LEU A 116 13.53 10.11 24.84
CA LEU A 116 13.03 11.50 24.75
C LEU A 116 12.32 12.00 26.00
N ALA A 117 11.82 11.08 26.83
CA ALA A 117 11.18 11.36 28.11
C ALA A 117 11.43 10.19 29.06
N ASP A 118 11.23 10.39 30.36
CA ASP A 118 11.63 9.41 31.36
C ASP A 118 10.89 8.09 31.30
N ASP A 119 9.61 8.15 30.92
CA ASP A 119 8.69 7.02 30.73
C ASP A 119 8.72 6.43 29.31
N MET A 120 9.43 7.08 28.38
CA MET A 120 9.62 6.57 27.02
C MET A 120 10.72 5.51 26.96
N LYS A 121 10.51 4.53 26.09
CA LYS A 121 11.47 3.47 25.82
C LYS A 121 12.65 3.95 24.96
N PRO A 122 13.84 3.36 25.13
CA PRO A 122 15.07 3.82 24.47
C PRO A 122 15.16 3.41 23.00
N LEU A 123 16.22 3.85 22.31
CA LEU A 123 16.43 3.64 20.87
C LEU A 123 16.22 2.20 20.38
N PRO A 124 16.78 1.13 21.01
CA PRO A 124 16.56 -0.25 20.59
C PRO A 124 15.07 -0.60 20.49
N PHE A 125 14.27 -0.21 21.49
CA PHE A 125 12.83 -0.48 21.50
C PHE A 125 12.11 0.19 20.32
N GLN A 126 12.52 1.39 19.92
CA GLN A 126 11.92 2.08 18.79
C GLN A 126 12.18 1.31 17.48
N ILE A 127 13.40 0.81 17.30
CA ILE A 127 13.78 0.00 16.13
C ILE A 127 13.06 -1.35 16.15
N GLN A 128 13.02 -2.01 17.32
CA GLN A 128 12.29 -3.26 17.52
C GLN A 128 10.80 -3.09 17.18
N SER A 129 10.21 -1.96 17.58
CA SER A 129 8.81 -1.64 17.29
C SER A 129 8.57 -1.38 15.80
N CYS A 130 9.45 -0.67 15.09
CA CYS A 130 9.36 -0.54 13.62
C CYS A 130 9.36 -1.92 12.93
N SER A 131 10.28 -2.79 13.34
CA SER A 131 10.38 -4.16 12.82
C SER A 131 9.11 -4.98 13.15
N ASN A 132 8.66 -4.97 14.40
CA ASN A 132 7.47 -5.70 14.83
C ASN A 132 6.20 -5.20 14.14
N SER A 133 6.00 -3.89 14.03
CA SER A 133 4.80 -3.30 13.44
C SER A 133 4.68 -3.62 11.95
N SER A 134 5.78 -3.51 11.20
CA SER A 134 5.80 -3.86 9.76
C SER A 134 5.66 -5.37 9.53
N LYS A 135 6.40 -6.20 10.28
CA LYS A 135 6.28 -7.66 10.26
C LYS A 135 4.86 -8.13 10.53
N LEU A 136 4.28 -7.68 11.64
CA LEU A 136 2.94 -8.09 12.05
C LEU A 136 1.87 -7.56 11.11
N ALA A 137 2.11 -6.44 10.42
CA ALA A 137 1.21 -5.99 9.36
C ALA A 137 1.15 -6.99 8.20
N ALA A 138 2.29 -7.48 7.74
CA ALA A 138 2.35 -8.51 6.71
C ALA A 138 1.73 -9.84 7.17
N VAL A 139 2.04 -10.30 8.39
CA VAL A 139 1.42 -11.52 8.96
C VAL A 139 -0.10 -11.41 8.98
N ARG A 140 -0.64 -10.30 9.51
CA ARG A 140 -2.08 -10.14 9.72
C ARG A 140 -2.88 -9.89 8.44
N MET A 141 -2.35 -9.11 7.51
CA MET A 141 -3.06 -8.77 6.28
C MET A 141 -2.82 -9.80 5.17
N CYS A 142 -1.59 -10.28 5.01
CA CYS A 142 -1.22 -11.22 3.95
C CYS A 142 -1.44 -12.68 4.37
N GLY A 143 -1.48 -12.98 5.68
CA GLY A 143 -1.63 -14.35 6.20
C GLY A 143 -0.36 -15.18 6.12
N ILE A 144 0.81 -14.52 6.03
CA ILE A 144 2.11 -15.21 6.02
C ILE A 144 2.47 -15.72 7.42
N GLU A 145 3.35 -16.73 7.48
CA GLU A 145 3.87 -17.25 8.74
C GLU A 145 4.59 -16.17 9.55
N ASN A 146 4.28 -16.10 10.86
CA ASN A 146 4.98 -15.20 11.76
C ASN A 146 6.34 -15.79 12.15
N ILE A 147 7.42 -15.11 11.79
CA ILE A 147 8.77 -15.45 12.24
C ILE A 147 8.99 -14.78 13.62
N PRO A 148 9.14 -15.57 14.70
CA PRO A 148 9.45 -15.01 16.01
C PRO A 148 10.79 -14.27 15.96
N MET A 149 10.82 -13.07 16.54
CA MET A 149 12.02 -12.27 16.73
C MET A 149 11.99 -11.80 18.17
N GLU A 150 12.94 -12.24 18.98
CA GLU A 150 13.05 -11.82 20.38
C GLU A 150 13.58 -10.38 20.45
N ASP A 151 13.08 -9.60 21.39
CA ASP A 151 13.46 -8.20 21.59
C ASP A 151 14.67 -8.08 22.53
N ASN A 152 15.78 -8.77 22.20
CA ASN A 152 16.98 -8.90 23.03
C ASN A 152 18.23 -8.20 22.46
N GLU A 153 18.07 -7.39 21.41
CA GLU A 153 19.17 -6.65 20.79
C GLU A 153 19.71 -5.57 21.74
N THR A 154 21.02 -5.58 21.93
CA THR A 154 21.76 -4.66 22.81
C THR A 154 22.89 -3.93 22.09
N THR A 155 23.11 -4.22 20.81
CA THR A 155 24.19 -3.66 20.00
C THR A 155 23.70 -3.21 18.62
N PHE A 156 24.41 -2.27 18.00
CA PHE A 156 24.11 -1.81 16.64
C PHE A 156 24.09 -2.94 15.60
N PRO A 157 25.08 -3.86 15.54
CA PRO A 157 25.02 -5.01 14.63
C PRO A 157 23.76 -5.86 14.76
N GLN A 158 23.29 -6.13 15.98
CA GLN A 158 22.05 -6.88 16.20
C GLN A 158 20.82 -6.13 15.69
N LEU A 159 20.79 -4.80 15.89
CA LEU A 159 19.71 -3.96 15.38
C LEU A 159 19.70 -3.90 13.84
N TYR A 160 20.87 -3.87 13.19
CA TYR A 160 20.97 -3.96 11.74
C TYR A 160 20.43 -5.29 11.23
N GLU A 161 20.88 -6.40 11.82
CA GLU A 161 20.45 -7.74 11.45
C GLU A 161 18.93 -7.89 11.59
N ARG A 162 18.33 -7.31 12.63
CA ARG A 162 16.87 -7.30 12.82
C ARG A 162 16.16 -6.56 11.69
N ILE A 163 16.64 -5.38 11.33
CA ILE A 163 16.05 -4.57 10.24
C ILE A 163 16.17 -5.33 8.91
N GLU A 164 17.36 -5.86 8.60
CA GLU A 164 17.63 -6.63 7.38
C GLU A 164 16.73 -7.88 7.28
N LYS A 165 16.64 -8.68 8.36
CA LYS A 165 15.72 -9.83 8.45
C LYS A 165 14.26 -9.43 8.20
N THR A 166 13.84 -8.27 8.72
CA THR A 166 12.47 -7.77 8.51
C THR A 166 12.25 -7.37 7.06
N ILE A 167 13.20 -6.65 6.45
CA ILE A 167 13.15 -6.27 5.03
C ILE A 167 13.08 -7.52 4.14
N ASP A 168 13.91 -8.53 4.40
CA ASP A 168 13.95 -9.77 3.63
C ASP A 168 12.64 -10.55 3.72
N MET A 169 11.99 -10.54 4.88
CA MET A 169 10.65 -11.13 5.05
C MET A 169 9.61 -10.36 4.23
N LEU A 170 9.60 -9.03 4.31
CA LEU A 170 8.64 -8.18 3.59
C LEU A 170 8.80 -8.29 2.07
N LYS A 171 10.04 -8.37 1.56
CA LYS A 171 10.34 -8.53 0.13
C LYS A 171 9.84 -9.86 -0.46
N LYS A 172 9.53 -10.86 0.37
CA LYS A 172 8.99 -12.16 -0.05
C LYS A 172 7.46 -12.19 -0.09
N VAL A 173 6.78 -11.12 0.32
CA VAL A 173 5.32 -11.04 0.27
C VAL A 173 4.86 -11.00 -1.18
N ASP A 174 3.99 -11.94 -1.55
CA ASP A 174 3.31 -11.94 -2.85
C ASP A 174 2.29 -10.78 -2.90
N PRO A 175 2.39 -9.83 -3.86
CA PRO A 175 1.42 -8.75 -4.01
C PRO A 175 -0.03 -9.23 -4.13
N SER A 176 -0.26 -10.39 -4.78
CA SER A 176 -1.60 -10.96 -4.97
C SER A 176 -2.27 -11.38 -3.65
N SER A 177 -1.47 -11.58 -2.58
CA SER A 177 -1.98 -11.94 -1.26
C SER A 177 -2.84 -10.86 -0.60
N LEU A 178 -2.85 -9.63 -1.13
CA LEU A 178 -3.68 -8.52 -0.65
C LEU A 178 -4.80 -8.12 -1.60
N GLU A 179 -4.96 -8.80 -2.74
CA GLU A 179 -6.03 -8.51 -3.70
C GLU A 179 -7.41 -8.75 -3.07
N GLY A 180 -8.26 -7.70 -3.09
CA GLY A 180 -9.62 -7.76 -2.54
C GLY A 180 -9.71 -7.87 -1.02
N LYS A 181 -8.60 -7.69 -0.29
CA LYS A 181 -8.56 -7.79 1.19
C LYS A 181 -8.84 -6.47 1.91
N ASP A 182 -9.20 -5.41 1.19
CA ASP A 182 -9.51 -4.10 1.75
C ASP A 182 -10.52 -4.17 2.91
N ASN A 183 -11.55 -5.01 2.76
CA ASN A 183 -12.62 -5.21 3.74
C ASN A 183 -12.52 -6.52 4.52
N ALA A 184 -11.46 -7.31 4.32
CA ALA A 184 -11.27 -8.56 5.06
C ALA A 184 -11.00 -8.24 6.54
N THR A 185 -11.58 -9.05 7.43
CA THR A 185 -11.37 -8.89 8.88
C THR A 185 -9.92 -9.17 9.24
N VAL A 186 -9.32 -8.24 10.00
CA VAL A 186 -8.00 -8.35 10.61
C VAL A 186 -8.16 -8.30 12.12
N GLU A 187 -7.83 -9.40 12.78
CA GLU A 187 -7.82 -9.49 14.24
C GLU A 187 -6.43 -9.16 14.79
N MET A 188 -6.39 -8.22 15.73
CA MET A 188 -5.20 -7.94 16.52
C MET A 188 -5.45 -8.29 17.98
N LYS A 189 -4.86 -9.40 18.43
CA LYS A 189 -4.89 -9.84 19.82
C LYS A 189 -3.73 -9.20 20.58
N THR A 190 -4.04 -8.53 21.68
CA THR A 190 -3.05 -7.90 22.56
C THR A 190 -3.32 -8.28 24.01
N PRO A 191 -2.35 -8.16 24.92
CA PRO A 191 -2.57 -8.35 26.35
C PRO A 191 -3.64 -7.41 26.95
N PHE A 192 -3.91 -6.27 26.29
CA PHE A 192 -4.85 -5.25 26.74
C PHE A 192 -6.25 -5.38 26.12
N GLY A 193 -6.46 -6.36 25.25
CA GLY A 193 -7.72 -6.58 24.55
C GLY A 193 -7.54 -6.99 23.09
N ASN A 194 -8.65 -7.43 22.50
CA ASN A 194 -8.73 -7.78 21.08
C ASN A 194 -9.31 -6.59 20.30
N PHE A 195 -8.67 -6.25 19.20
CA PHE A 195 -9.14 -5.23 18.27
C PHE A 195 -9.49 -5.89 16.93
N GLU A 196 -10.59 -5.44 16.35
CA GLU A 196 -11.05 -5.89 15.04
C GLU A 196 -11.02 -4.72 14.05
N PHE A 197 -10.51 -4.99 12.86
CA PHE A 197 -10.38 -4.03 11.78
C PHE A 197 -10.78 -4.67 10.45
N THR A 198 -11.03 -3.85 9.44
CA THR A 198 -10.83 -4.25 8.04
C THR A 198 -9.35 -4.11 7.64
N GLY A 199 -8.90 -4.78 6.58
CA GLY A 199 -7.54 -4.65 6.04
C GLY A 199 -7.09 -3.19 5.86
N ILE A 200 -7.91 -2.37 5.19
CA ILE A 200 -7.59 -0.95 4.99
C ILE A 200 -7.56 -0.14 6.29
N SER A 201 -8.52 -0.40 7.20
CA SER A 201 -8.59 0.35 8.46
C SER A 201 -7.48 -0.04 9.44
N TYR A 202 -7.06 -1.30 9.45
CA TYR A 202 -5.90 -1.76 10.21
C TYR A 202 -4.62 -1.05 9.74
N LEU A 203 -4.40 -1.01 8.43
CA LEU A 203 -3.24 -0.34 7.84
C LEU A 203 -3.22 1.15 8.20
N GLN A 204 -4.33 1.85 7.97
CA GLN A 204 -4.41 3.31 8.11
C GLN A 204 -4.49 3.80 9.55
N LYS A 205 -5.20 3.07 10.43
CA LYS A 205 -5.46 3.53 11.80
C LYS A 205 -4.47 2.98 12.82
N PHE A 206 -3.79 1.87 12.51
CA PHE A 206 -2.88 1.23 13.44
C PHE A 206 -1.48 1.04 12.87
N ALA A 207 -1.31 0.25 11.79
CA ALA A 207 0.01 -0.20 11.35
C ALA A 207 0.91 0.95 10.89
N LEU A 208 0.45 1.80 9.96
CA LEU A 208 1.24 2.95 9.48
C LEU A 208 1.47 4.00 10.58
N PRO A 209 0.44 4.48 11.32
CA PRO A 209 0.67 5.45 12.38
C PRO A 209 1.64 4.96 13.45
N ASN A 210 1.51 3.70 13.87
CA ASN A 210 2.39 3.13 14.89
C ASN A 210 3.83 2.99 14.37
N PHE A 211 4.02 2.48 13.15
CA PHE A 211 5.35 2.37 12.54
C PHE A 211 6.04 3.74 12.43
N TYR A 212 5.38 4.73 11.84
CA TYR A 212 5.98 6.06 11.65
C TYR A 212 6.20 6.82 12.96
N PHE A 213 5.39 6.56 13.99
CA PHE A 213 5.65 7.07 15.34
C PHE A 213 7.00 6.57 15.86
N HIS A 214 7.27 5.26 15.77
CA HIS A 214 8.52 4.67 16.24
C HIS A 214 9.73 5.06 15.38
N GLU A 215 9.58 5.12 14.05
CA GLU A 215 10.65 5.54 13.13
C GLU A 215 11.06 7.00 13.39
N THR A 216 10.06 7.89 13.53
CA THR A 216 10.30 9.30 13.85
C THR A 216 10.89 9.46 15.24
N THR A 217 10.47 8.65 16.20
CA THR A 217 11.04 8.66 17.56
C THR A 217 12.50 8.23 17.55
N ALA A 218 12.86 7.17 16.81
CA ALA A 218 14.25 6.75 16.63
C ALA A 218 15.10 7.87 15.99
N TYR A 219 14.60 8.49 14.92
CA TYR A 219 15.23 9.67 14.30
C TYR A 219 15.43 10.80 15.31
N ALA A 220 14.40 11.12 16.10
CA ALA A 220 14.43 12.20 17.08
C ALA A 220 15.40 11.92 18.23
N ILE A 221 15.50 10.68 18.71
CA ILE A 221 16.48 10.27 19.73
C ILE A 221 17.91 10.52 19.20
N LEU A 222 18.23 10.02 18.00
CA LEU A 222 19.55 10.24 17.39
C LEU A 222 19.85 11.73 17.24
N ARG A 223 18.88 12.51 16.73
CA ARG A 223 19.02 13.95 16.58
C ARG A 223 19.21 14.67 17.91
N HIS A 224 18.51 14.25 18.96
CA HIS A 224 18.60 14.82 20.29
C HIS A 224 19.95 14.55 20.96
N VAL A 225 20.52 13.36 20.75
CA VAL A 225 21.85 12.97 21.27
C VAL A 225 22.99 13.74 20.58
N GLY A 226 22.74 14.29 19.38
CA GLY A 226 23.68 15.14 18.64
C GLY A 226 24.03 14.65 17.24
N VAL A 227 23.49 13.49 16.82
CA VAL A 227 23.77 12.93 15.49
C VAL A 227 23.24 13.89 14.41
N PRO A 228 24.02 14.21 13.37
CA PRO A 228 23.62 15.12 12.30
C PRO A 228 22.68 14.45 11.27
N VAL A 229 21.67 13.72 11.73
CA VAL A 229 20.57 13.22 10.88
C VAL A 229 19.66 14.38 10.46
N GLY A 230 19.16 14.33 9.24
CA GLY A 230 18.30 15.35 8.63
C GLY A 230 17.13 14.74 7.87
N LYS A 231 16.26 15.62 7.34
CA LYS A 231 15.03 15.23 6.65
C LYS A 231 15.24 14.22 5.52
N TRP A 232 16.35 14.34 4.79
CA TRP A 232 16.69 13.45 3.67
C TRP A 232 17.20 12.08 4.11
N ASP A 233 17.78 11.97 5.32
CA ASP A 233 18.08 10.67 5.90
C ASP A 233 16.78 9.90 6.22
N PHE A 234 15.73 10.62 6.66
CA PHE A 234 14.41 10.03 6.95
C PHE A 234 13.62 9.67 5.68
N LEU A 235 13.59 10.54 4.66
CA LEU A 235 12.83 10.30 3.42
C LEU A 235 13.52 9.37 2.42
N GLY A 236 14.84 9.25 2.51
CA GLY A 236 15.69 8.65 1.49
C GLY A 236 16.49 9.71 0.73
N THR A 237 17.79 9.48 0.57
CA THR A 237 18.72 10.42 -0.06
C THR A 237 18.49 10.56 -1.58
N ASP A 238 17.83 9.58 -2.18
CA ASP A 238 17.35 9.61 -3.57
C ASP A 238 16.33 10.73 -3.83
N MET A 239 15.63 11.19 -2.78
CA MET A 239 14.68 12.30 -2.85
C MET A 239 15.31 13.68 -2.69
N GLN A 240 16.59 13.75 -2.34
CA GLN A 240 17.27 15.03 -2.17
C GLN A 240 17.37 15.76 -3.52
N PRO A 241 16.96 17.04 -3.62
CA PRO A 241 17.08 17.80 -4.86
C PRO A 241 18.53 17.78 -5.36
N LYS A 242 18.70 17.39 -6.62
CA LYS A 242 20.00 17.49 -7.30
C LYS A 242 20.32 18.98 -7.44
N LYS A 243 21.50 19.38 -6.96
CA LYS A 243 22.02 20.74 -7.12
C LYS A 243 22.46 20.98 -8.56
#